data_AF-A0A2R6XVR5-F1
#
_entry.id   AF-A0A2R6XVR5-F1
#
_cell.length_a   1.000
_cell.length_b   1.000
_cell.length_c   1.000
_cell.angle_alpha   90.00
_cell.angle_beta   90.00
_cell.angle_gamma   90.00
#
_symmetry.space_group_name_H-M   'P 1'
#
loop_
_entity.id
_entity.type
_entity.pdbx_description
1 polymer ?
#
loop_
_entity_poly.entity_id
_entity_poly.type
_entity_poly.pdbx_seq_one_letter_code
_entity_poly.pdbx_strand_id
1 'polypeptide(L)'
;MSAPQAAQAAGQVAQAAAPYWRNAGMSYVAYANACAQHLRNCLKEPHKTAAANREAVHYKFSVWENGVAGKPSIRSTIPEE
;
A
#
# COMPACT_ATOMS: atom_id res chain seq x y z
N MET A 1 -8.92 0.45 -41.05
CA MET A 1 -9.49 0.20 -39.71
C MET A 1 -8.54 0.86 -38.69
N SER A 2 -8.74 2.15 -38.43
CA SER A 2 -7.87 2.97 -37.58
C SER A 2 -8.66 3.51 -36.39
N ALA A 3 -8.62 2.80 -35.26
CA ALA A 3 -8.94 3.31 -33.92
C ALA A 3 -8.69 2.20 -32.88
N PRO A 4 -7.54 2.23 -32.18
CA PRO A 4 -7.62 2.26 -30.72
C PRO A 4 -6.61 3.22 -30.06
N GLN A 5 -5.84 3.99 -30.82
CA GLN A 5 -4.74 4.78 -30.27
C GLN A 5 -5.21 5.95 -29.37
N ALA A 6 -6.42 6.47 -29.59
CA ALA A 6 -7.01 7.53 -28.76
C ALA A 6 -7.35 7.06 -27.32
N ALA A 7 -7.77 5.80 -27.15
CA ALA A 7 -8.08 5.26 -25.82
C ALA A 7 -6.82 4.98 -25.00
N GLN A 8 -5.75 4.53 -25.68
CA GLN A 8 -4.43 4.33 -25.06
C GLN A 8 -3.78 5.66 -24.67
N ALA A 9 -3.92 6.70 -25.49
CA ALA A 9 -3.42 8.04 -25.18
C ALA A 9 -4.16 8.66 -23.96
N ALA A 10 -5.47 8.49 -23.84
CA ALA A 10 -6.23 8.97 -22.68
C ALA A 10 -5.81 8.29 -21.36
N GLY A 11 -5.53 6.98 -21.40
CA GLY A 11 -5.00 6.23 -20.24
C GLY A 11 -3.61 6.70 -19.81
N GLN A 12 -2.75 7.08 -20.76
CA GLN A 12 -1.43 7.63 -20.48
C GLN A 12 -1.49 9.07 -19.92
N VAL A 13 -2.39 9.91 -20.42
CA VAL A 13 -2.58 11.29 -19.90
C VAL A 13 -3.14 11.27 -18.48
N ALA A 14 -4.04 10.32 -18.17
CA ALA A 14 -4.56 10.13 -16.81
C ALA A 14 -3.49 9.67 -15.81
N GLN A 15 -2.49 8.89 -16.26
CA GLN A 15 -1.31 8.59 -15.43
C GLN A 15 -0.39 9.82 -15.29
N ALA A 16 -0.16 10.59 -16.34
CA ALA A 16 0.71 11.77 -16.27
C ALA A 16 0.19 12.87 -15.31
N ALA A 17 -1.13 13.01 -15.20
CA ALA A 17 -1.79 13.97 -14.31
C ALA A 17 -2.02 13.45 -12.88
N ALA A 18 -1.79 12.16 -12.64
CA ALA A 18 -2.05 11.58 -11.34
C ALA A 18 -0.89 11.85 -10.35
N PRO A 19 -1.17 11.95 -9.04
CA PRO A 19 -0.15 12.15 -8.03
C PRO A 19 0.93 11.06 -8.10
N TYR A 20 2.17 11.40 -7.77
CA TYR A 20 3.33 10.50 -7.94
C TYR A 20 3.13 9.09 -7.35
N TRP A 21 2.47 8.98 -6.18
CA TRP A 21 2.20 7.69 -5.53
C TRP A 21 1.22 6.83 -6.35
N ARG A 22 0.27 7.45 -7.06
CA ARG A 22 -0.67 6.77 -7.95
C ARG A 22 0.06 6.24 -9.19
N ASN A 23 1.04 6.99 -9.69
CA ASN A 23 1.86 6.61 -10.85
C ASN A 23 2.79 5.44 -10.52
N ALA A 24 3.28 5.38 -9.28
CA ALA A 24 4.04 4.26 -8.73
C ALA A 24 3.18 3.01 -8.42
N GLY A 25 1.88 3.03 -8.75
CA GLY A 25 0.96 1.92 -8.45
C GLY A 25 0.60 1.79 -6.96
N MET A 26 0.96 2.77 -6.12
CA MET A 26 0.56 2.78 -4.72
C MET A 26 -0.88 3.29 -4.58
N SER A 27 -1.59 2.73 -3.59
CA SER A 27 -2.85 3.31 -3.14
C SER A 27 -2.58 4.49 -2.22
N TYR A 28 -3.54 5.39 -2.12
CA TYR A 28 -3.50 6.50 -1.17
C TYR A 28 -3.29 5.99 0.27
N VAL A 29 -3.96 4.90 0.65
CA VAL A 29 -3.85 4.29 1.98
C VAL A 29 -2.43 3.80 2.24
N ALA A 30 -1.78 3.15 1.27
CA ALA A 30 -0.40 2.72 1.39
C ALA A 30 0.56 3.91 1.56
N TYR A 31 0.33 4.98 0.80
CA TYR A 31 1.11 6.22 0.92
C TYR A 31 0.95 6.88 2.29
N ALA A 32 -0.28 7.10 2.74
CA ALA A 32 -0.57 7.73 4.03
C ALA A 32 0.01 6.92 5.20
N ASN A 33 -0.07 5.59 5.13
CA ASN A 33 0.52 4.72 6.15
C ASN A 33 2.06 4.81 6.16
N ALA A 34 2.71 4.87 5.00
CA ALA A 34 4.16 5.06 4.92
C ALA A 34 4.61 6.40 5.52
N CYS A 35 3.93 7.50 5.20
CA CYS A 35 4.22 8.80 5.82
C CYS A 35 4.01 8.76 7.33
N ALA A 36 2.94 8.11 7.80
CA ALA A 36 2.65 8.00 9.22
C ALA A 36 3.74 7.20 9.96
N GLN A 37 4.32 6.16 9.35
CA GLN A 37 5.45 5.42 9.93
C GLN A 37 6.68 6.30 10.15
N HIS A 38 7.05 7.08 9.13
CA HIS A 38 8.18 8.01 9.25
C HIS A 38 7.95 9.05 10.34
N LEU A 39 6.72 9.60 10.41
CA LEU A 39 6.36 10.56 11.44
C LEU A 39 6.45 9.96 12.86
N ARG A 40 6.00 8.71 13.06
CA ARG A 40 6.08 8.01 14.35
C ARG A 40 7.51 7.76 14.79
N ASN A 41 8.41 7.47 13.85
CA ASN A 41 9.83 7.30 14.13
C ASN A 41 10.56 8.58 14.56
N CYS A 42 10.01 9.75 14.24
CA CYS A 42 10.54 11.04 14.68
C CYS A 42 10.12 11.44 16.11
N LEU A 43 9.27 10.68 16.80
CA LEU A 43 8.83 11.01 18.15
C LEU A 43 9.89 10.65 19.21
N LYS A 44 9.91 11.40 20.31
CA LYS A 44 10.71 11.04 21.50
C LYS A 44 10.03 9.94 22.32
N GLU A 45 10.82 9.25 23.13
CA GLU A 45 10.27 8.40 24.19
C GLU A 45 9.53 9.23 25.24
N PRO A 46 8.36 8.79 25.74
CA PRO A 46 7.72 7.46 25.58
C PRO A 46 6.67 7.38 24.44
N HIS A 47 6.45 8.48 23.71
CA HIS A 47 5.37 8.55 22.74
C HIS A 47 5.64 7.70 21.49
N LYS A 48 6.92 7.48 21.17
CA LYS A 48 7.33 6.53 20.14
C LYS A 48 6.88 5.11 20.49
N THR A 49 7.18 4.64 21.70
CA THR A 49 6.73 3.33 22.20
C THR A 49 5.19 3.19 22.14
N ALA A 50 4.44 4.22 22.57
CA ALA A 50 2.98 4.20 22.50
C ALA A 50 2.45 4.16 21.05
N ALA A 51 3.17 4.77 20.11
CA ALA A 51 2.80 4.83 18.70
C ALA A 51 3.21 3.56 17.92
N ALA A 52 4.27 2.86 18.35
CA ALA A 52 4.79 1.65 17.72
C ALA A 52 3.76 0.50 17.68
N ASN A 53 2.89 0.39 18.70
CA ASN A 53 1.82 -0.61 18.70
C ASN A 53 0.85 -0.46 17.51
N ARG A 54 0.71 0.76 16.95
CA ARG A 54 -0.16 0.99 15.79
C ARG A 54 0.46 0.54 14.46
N GLU A 55 1.74 0.18 14.45
CA GLU A 55 2.45 -0.26 13.25
C GLU A 55 2.49 -1.78 13.10
N ALA A 56 2.18 -2.51 14.17
CA ALA A 56 2.10 -3.96 14.17
C ALA A 56 0.90 -4.42 13.31
N VAL A 57 1.20 -4.94 12.11
CA VAL A 57 0.21 -5.47 11.19
C VAL A 57 0.45 -6.98 11.04
N HIS A 58 -0.44 -7.75 11.66
CA HIS A 58 -0.41 -9.22 11.65
C HIS A 58 -1.72 -9.73 11.04
N TYR A 59 -1.68 -10.16 9.78
CA TYR A 59 -2.83 -10.79 9.14
C TYR A 59 -2.42 -11.89 8.17
N LYS A 60 -3.33 -12.84 7.97
CA LYS A 60 -3.20 -13.91 6.98
C LYS A 60 -4.21 -13.63 5.87
N PHE A 61 -3.76 -13.62 4.63
CA PHE A 61 -4.64 -13.51 3.47
C PHE A 61 -4.57 -14.77 2.63
N SER A 62 -5.73 -15.27 2.22
CA SER A 62 -5.87 -16.36 1.26
C SER A 62 -6.77 -15.87 0.15
N VAL A 63 -6.27 -15.91 -1.08
CA VAL A 63 -7.09 -15.65 -2.26
C VAL A 63 -7.93 -16.90 -2.53
N TRP A 64 -9.23 -16.72 -2.65
CA TRP A 64 -10.16 -17.80 -2.99
C TRP A 64 -10.39 -17.79 -4.49
N GLU A 65 -10.09 -18.89 -5.17
CA GLU A 65 -10.37 -19.06 -6.60
C GLU A 65 -11.21 -20.33 -6.78
N ASN A 66 -12.27 -20.24 -7.58
CA ASN A 66 -13.13 -21.38 -7.94
C ASN A 66 -13.66 -22.18 -6.73
N GLY A 67 -13.96 -21.50 -5.61
CA GLY A 67 -14.52 -22.12 -4.41
C GLY A 67 -13.52 -22.84 -3.50
N VAL A 68 -12.23 -22.84 -3.84
CA VAL A 68 -11.16 -23.41 -3.01
C VAL A 68 -10.28 -22.29 -2.45
N ALA A 69 -10.00 -22.35 -1.15
CA ALA A 69 -9.06 -21.43 -0.52
C ALA A 69 -7.65 -21.69 -1.05
N GLY A 70 -7.04 -20.68 -1.67
CA GLY A 70 -5.63 -20.73 -2.05
C GLY A 70 -4.70 -20.76 -0.83
N LYS A 71 -3.41 -21.01 -1.08
CA LYS A 71 -2.38 -21.08 -0.03
C LYS A 71 -2.35 -19.76 0.78
N PRO A 72 -2.45 -19.82 2.12
CA PRO A 72 -2.42 -18.62 2.94
C PRO A 72 -1.04 -17.95 2.86
N SER A 73 -1.04 -16.66 2.58
CA SER A 73 0.12 -15.80 2.72
C SER A 73 0.02 -15.05 4.05
N ILE A 74 1.05 -15.21 4.88
CA ILE A 74 1.11 -14.63 6.21
C ILE A 74 1.95 -13.35 6.10
N ARG A 75 1.36 -12.21 6.45
CA ARG A 75 2.09 -10.95 6.59
C ARG A 75 2.15 -10.58 8.06
N SER A 76 3.36 -10.59 8.61
CA SER A 76 3.67 -10.15 9.97
C SER A 76 4.81 -9.14 9.90
N THR A 77 4.53 -7.89 10.28
CA THR A 77 5.61 -6.93 10.59
C THR A 77 5.91 -7.08 12.07
N ILE A 78 6.85 -7.96 12.41
CA ILE A 78 7.37 -8.05 13.78
C ILE A 78 8.25 -6.80 13.98
N PRO A 79 7.98 -5.94 14.97
CA PRO A 79 8.94 -4.91 15.34
C PRO A 79 10.18 -5.65 15.88
N GLU A 80 11.33 -5.53 15.22
CA GLU A 80 12.60 -5.83 15.91
C GLU A 80 12.74 -4.82 17.05
N GLU A 81 13.00 -5.35 18.25
CA GLU A 81 13.19 -4.62 19.51
C GLU A 81 14.26 -3.52 19.41
#